data_AF-A0A958MNW9-F1
#
_entry.id   AF-A0A958MNW9-F1
#
_cell.length_a   1.000
_cell.length_b   1.000
_cell.length_c   1.000
_cell.angle_alpha   90.00
_cell.angle_beta   90.00
_cell.angle_gamma   90.00
#
_symmetry.space_group_name_H-M   'P 1'
#
loop_
_entity.id
_entity.type
_entity.pdbx_description
1 polymer ?
#
loop_
_entity_poly.entity_id
_entity_poly.type
_entity_poly.pdbx_seq_one_letter_code
_entity_poly.pdbx_strand_id
1 'polypeptide(L)'
;MKFTTFFLFAFCFPFLFFAQVEEINPPNYIKSITFKSRNTPQGELPILRLNEPFYLEFDALVTTEPDFYYTIEHYNYDWTKSNLVKMEYMVGFDDFRIVDYRNS
;
A
#
# COMPACT_ATOMS: atom_id res chain seq x y z
N MET A 1 -12.50 -2.21 -48.53
CA MET A 1 -12.99 -3.19 -47.53
C MET A 1 -11.90 -3.75 -46.61
N LYS A 2 -10.69 -4.09 -47.10
CA LYS A 2 -9.61 -4.64 -46.24
C LYS A 2 -8.98 -3.64 -45.24
N PHE A 3 -8.90 -2.35 -45.59
CA PHE A 3 -8.33 -1.32 -44.70
C PHE A 3 -9.28 -0.94 -43.55
N THR A 4 -10.59 -0.94 -43.80
CA THR A 4 -11.60 -0.60 -42.78
C THR A 4 -11.67 -1.66 -41.67
N THR A 5 -11.55 -2.95 -42.02
CA THR A 5 -11.47 -4.04 -41.05
C THR A 5 -10.20 -4.00 -40.20
N PHE A 6 -9.08 -3.57 -40.78
CA PHE A 6 -7.81 -3.44 -40.04
C PHE A 6 -7.87 -2.30 -39.01
N PHE A 7 -8.50 -1.17 -39.38
CA PHE A 7 -8.74 -0.06 -38.46
C PHE A 7 -9.66 -0.45 -37.30
N LEU A 8 -10.68 -1.26 -37.57
CA LEU A 8 -11.60 -1.76 -36.54
C LEU A 8 -10.86 -2.67 -35.53
N PHE A 9 -9.97 -3.52 -36.03
CA PHE A 9 -9.16 -4.42 -35.19
C PHE A 9 -8.16 -3.64 -34.31
N ALA A 10 -7.51 -2.62 -34.87
CA ALA A 10 -6.60 -1.74 -34.14
C ALA A 10 -7.32 -0.94 -33.04
N PHE A 11 -8.57 -0.51 -33.28
CA PHE A 11 -9.38 0.22 -32.29
C PHE A 11 -9.87 -0.68 -31.14
N CYS A 12 -10.09 -1.98 -31.38
CA CYS A 12 -10.51 -2.93 -30.34
C CYS A 12 -9.34 -3.52 -29.53
N PHE A 13 -8.11 -3.50 -30.05
CA PHE A 13 -6.92 -4.05 -29.39
C PHE A 13 -6.65 -3.53 -27.95
N PRO A 14 -6.81 -2.24 -27.61
CA PRO A 14 -6.54 -1.77 -26.25
C PRO A 14 -7.51 -2.29 -25.19
N PHE A 15 -8.70 -2.78 -25.57
CA PHE A 15 -9.66 -3.35 -24.63
C PHE A 15 -9.29 -4.75 -24.09
N LEU A 16 -8.23 -5.36 -24.63
CA LEU A 16 -7.73 -6.67 -24.18
C LEU A 16 -6.75 -6.57 -23.00
N PHE A 17 -6.31 -5.36 -22.63
CA PHE A 17 -5.36 -5.17 -21.55
C PHE A 17 -6.07 -4.69 -20.27
N PHE A 18 -5.90 -5.43 -19.19
CA PHE A 18 -6.29 -5.02 -17.85
C PHE A 18 -5.03 -4.64 -17.07
N ALA A 19 -4.81 -3.34 -16.89
CA ALA A 19 -3.71 -2.80 -16.10
C ALA A 19 -4.17 -2.18 -14.77
N GLN A 20 -5.48 -2.15 -14.51
CA GLN A 20 -6.04 -1.60 -13.28
C GLN A 20 -5.91 -2.64 -12.16
N VAL A 21 -5.23 -2.26 -11.08
CA VAL A 21 -5.20 -3.03 -9.83
C VAL A 21 -6.27 -2.46 -8.91
N GLU A 22 -6.98 -3.33 -8.20
CA GLU A 22 -7.98 -2.91 -7.22
C GLU A 22 -7.29 -2.23 -6.03
N GLU A 23 -7.67 -0.99 -5.76
CA GLU A 23 -7.18 -0.25 -4.61
C GLU A 23 -7.87 -0.71 -3.33
N ILE A 24 -7.07 -1.07 -2.32
CA ILE A 24 -7.59 -1.41 -1.00
C ILE A 24 -7.87 -0.11 -0.25
N ASN A 25 -9.15 0.23 -0.16
CA ASN A 25 -9.57 1.39 0.62
C ASN A 25 -9.45 1.09 2.13
N PRO A 26 -8.90 2.01 2.93
CA PRO A 26 -8.88 1.86 4.37
C PRO A 26 -10.30 1.93 4.96
N PRO A 27 -10.50 1.48 6.22
CA PRO A 27 -11.76 1.66 6.92
C PRO A 27 -12.19 3.14 6.96
N ASN A 28 -13.49 3.40 6.96
CA ASN A 28 -14.03 4.77 6.85
C ASN A 28 -13.58 5.73 7.96
N TYR A 29 -13.22 5.22 9.14
CA TYR A 29 -12.74 6.01 10.27
C TYR A 29 -11.23 6.27 10.23
N ILE A 30 -10.48 5.64 9.33
CA ILE A 30 -9.06 5.91 9.12
C ILE A 30 -8.92 6.95 8.01
N LYS A 31 -8.19 8.02 8.29
CA LYS A 31 -7.95 9.15 7.37
C LYS A 31 -6.48 9.56 7.39
N SER A 32 -6.11 10.40 6.43
CA SER A 32 -4.80 11.06 6.37
C SER A 32 -3.59 10.11 6.37
N ILE A 33 -3.73 8.89 5.84
CA ILE A 33 -2.62 7.92 5.79
C ILE A 33 -1.47 8.54 5.01
N THR A 34 -0.32 8.69 5.66
CA THR A 34 0.85 9.38 5.09
C THR A 34 2.11 8.59 5.40
N PHE A 35 2.96 8.41 4.39
CA PHE A 35 4.33 7.92 4.56
C PHE A 35 5.29 9.11 4.65
N LYS A 36 6.24 9.05 5.58
CA LYS A 36 7.30 10.06 5.71
C LYS A 36 8.66 9.38 5.85
N SER A 37 9.67 9.87 5.13
CA SER A 37 11.07 9.57 5.47
C SER A 37 11.47 10.32 6.73
N ARG A 38 12.50 9.82 7.42
CA ARG A 38 13.12 10.51 8.58
C ARG A 38 13.55 11.95 8.27
N ASN A 39 13.90 12.26 7.02
CA ASN A 39 14.52 13.53 6.66
C ASN A 39 13.51 14.64 6.29
N THR A 40 12.23 14.31 6.11
CA THR A 40 11.21 15.28 5.71
C THR A 40 9.92 15.12 6.51
N PRO A 41 9.30 16.23 6.95
CA PRO A 41 7.98 16.18 7.56
C PRO A 41 6.85 16.08 6.52
N GLN A 42 7.16 16.19 5.23
CA GLN A 42 6.16 16.07 4.16
C GLN A 42 5.86 14.61 3.83
N GLY A 43 4.64 14.36 3.34
CA GLY A 43 4.26 13.07 2.81
C GLY A 43 5.05 12.73 1.54
N GLU A 44 5.55 11.51 1.47
CA GLU A 44 6.31 10.97 0.35
C GLU A 44 5.65 9.71 -0.21
N LEU A 45 6.08 9.32 -1.42
CA LEU A 45 5.69 8.02 -1.97
C LEU A 45 6.31 6.89 -1.12
N PRO A 46 5.63 5.73 -0.98
CA PRO A 46 6.11 4.60 -0.20
C PRO A 46 7.21 3.81 -0.93
N ILE A 47 8.24 4.52 -1.43
CA ILE A 47 9.42 3.96 -2.10
C ILE A 47 10.62 4.28 -1.22
N LEU A 48 11.07 3.30 -0.47
CA LEU A 48 12.07 3.45 0.58
C LEU A 48 13.35 2.68 0.23
N ARG A 49 14.51 3.17 0.67
CA ARG A 49 15.75 2.41 0.55
C ARG A 49 15.81 1.33 1.62
N LEU A 50 16.48 0.22 1.32
CA LEU A 50 16.75 -0.81 2.31
C LEU A 50 17.50 -0.20 3.51
N ASN A 51 17.05 -0.52 4.73
CA ASN A 51 17.54 0.02 6.00
C ASN A 51 17.26 1.51 6.25
N GLU A 52 16.44 2.16 5.42
CA GLU A 52 15.95 3.51 5.70
C GLU A 52 14.75 3.44 6.66
N PRO A 53 14.77 4.19 7.77
CA PRO A 53 13.62 4.30 8.65
C PRO A 53 12.56 5.21 8.02
N PHE A 54 11.30 4.82 8.19
CA PHE A 54 10.14 5.59 7.75
C PHE A 54 9.11 5.67 8.88
N TYR A 55 8.16 6.58 8.70
CA TYR A 55 6.99 6.71 9.56
C TYR A 55 5.73 6.55 8.71
N LEU A 56 4.78 5.79 9.24
CA LEU A 56 3.42 5.72 8.72
C LEU A 56 2.52 6.38 9.77
N GLU A 57 1.85 7.45 9.38
CA GLU A 57 0.91 8.17 10.22
C GLU A 57 -0.50 8.06 9.64
N PHE A 58 -1.50 8.02 10.51
CA PHE A 58 -2.90 8.07 10.14
C PHE A 58 -3.72 8.69 11.27
N ASP A 59 -4.87 9.26 10.92
CA ASP A 59 -5.86 9.75 11.87
C ASP A 59 -6.96 8.71 12.02
N ALA A 60 -7.29 8.35 13.27
CA ALA A 60 -8.45 7.51 13.59
C ALA A 60 -9.59 8.39 14.13
N LEU A 61 -10.66 8.56 13.34
CA LEU A 61 -11.85 9.32 13.67
C LEU A 61 -12.83 8.46 14.49
N VAL A 62 -12.41 8.12 15.71
CA VAL A 62 -13.14 7.26 16.65
C VAL A 62 -13.39 8.00 17.96
N THR A 63 -14.47 7.64 18.65
CA THR A 63 -14.86 8.24 19.95
C THR A 63 -14.21 7.56 21.15
N THR A 64 -13.56 6.43 20.91
CA THR A 64 -12.87 5.62 21.92
C THR A 64 -11.39 5.53 21.54
N GLU A 65 -10.59 4.95 22.43
CA GLU A 65 -9.16 4.75 22.22
C GLU A 65 -8.90 3.26 21.94
N PRO A 66 -9.18 2.77 20.72
CA PRO A 66 -8.95 1.38 20.37
C PRO A 66 -7.45 1.11 20.22
N ASP A 67 -7.08 -0.13 20.50
CA ASP A 67 -5.72 -0.60 20.26
C ASP A 67 -5.53 -0.97 18.78
N PHE A 68 -4.55 -0.37 18.14
CA PHE A 68 -4.12 -0.72 16.78
C PHE A 68 -2.87 -1.59 16.83
N TYR A 69 -2.81 -2.59 15.96
CA TYR A 69 -1.68 -3.50 15.79
C TYR A 69 -1.27 -3.50 14.32
N TYR A 70 0.00 -3.76 14.03
CA TYR A 70 0.51 -3.80 12.66
C TYR A 70 1.04 -5.17 12.27
N THR A 71 0.94 -5.49 10.99
CA THR A 71 1.56 -6.66 10.36
C THR A 71 2.43 -6.21 9.20
N ILE A 72 3.52 -6.94 8.93
CA ILE A 72 4.37 -6.70 7.75
C ILE A 72 4.34 -7.96 6.88
N GLU A 73 3.91 -7.80 5.63
CA GLU A 73 3.78 -8.91 4.68
C GLU A 73 4.57 -8.65 3.41
N HIS A 74 5.27 -9.68 2.92
CA HIS A 74 6.01 -9.62 1.66
C HIS A 74 5.16 -10.11 0.48
N TYR A 75 5.11 -9.31 -0.58
CA TYR A 75 4.37 -9.55 -1.81
C TYR A 75 5.31 -9.62 -3.01
N ASN A 76 4.91 -10.37 -4.04
CA ASN A 76 5.60 -10.45 -5.33
C ASN A 76 5.32 -9.18 -6.17
N TYR A 77 5.97 -9.08 -7.33
CA TYR A 77 5.84 -7.94 -8.26
C TYR A 77 4.40 -7.67 -8.74
N ASP A 78 3.53 -8.69 -8.70
CA ASP A 78 2.13 -8.65 -9.10
C ASP A 78 1.17 -8.49 -7.92
N TRP A 79 1.68 -8.15 -6.73
CA TRP A 79 0.91 -8.03 -5.49
C TRP A 79 0.22 -9.33 -5.04
N THR A 80 0.70 -10.49 -5.49
CA THR A 80 0.37 -11.77 -4.84
C THR A 80 1.24 -11.99 -3.61
N LYS A 81 0.67 -12.55 -2.53
CA LYS A 81 1.42 -12.85 -1.32
C LYS A 81 2.53 -13.85 -1.65
N SER A 82 3.77 -13.54 -1.25
CA SER A 82 4.89 -14.44 -1.50
C SER A 82 4.82 -15.69 -0.63
N ASN A 83 5.52 -16.75 -1.03
CA ASN A 83 5.66 -17.99 -0.26
C ASN A 83 6.81 -17.92 0.77
N LEU A 84 7.43 -16.76 0.95
CA LEU A 84 8.50 -16.56 1.91
C LEU A 84 7.95 -16.63 3.34
N VAL A 85 8.68 -17.30 4.23
CA VAL A 85 8.39 -17.25 5.67
C VAL A 85 8.86 -15.91 6.23
N LYS A 86 8.20 -15.39 7.29
CA LYS A 86 8.51 -14.07 7.88
C LYS A 86 10.02 -13.85 8.17
N MET A 87 10.70 -14.90 8.63
CA MET A 87 12.14 -14.86 8.94
C MET A 87 13.04 -14.62 7.72
N GLU A 88 12.56 -14.83 6.49
CA GLU A 88 13.33 -14.60 5.26
C GLU A 88 13.37 -13.12 4.86
N TYR A 89 12.40 -12.31 5.27
CA TYR A 89 12.30 -10.89 4.90
C TYR A 89 12.24 -9.93 6.08
N MET A 90 12.10 -10.41 7.32
CA MET A 90 11.98 -9.58 8.51
C MET A 90 12.82 -10.15 9.66
N VAL A 91 13.53 -9.26 10.35
CA VAL A 91 14.17 -9.55 11.64
C VAL A 91 13.26 -9.03 12.74
N GLY A 92 12.80 -9.92 13.62
CA GLY A 92 11.88 -9.59 14.71
C GLY A 92 10.47 -10.13 14.47
N PHE A 93 9.50 -9.53 15.14
CA PHE A 93 8.08 -9.90 15.09
C PHE A 93 7.24 -8.68 14.74
N ASP A 94 6.05 -8.93 14.22
CA ASP A 94 4.97 -7.96 14.07
C ASP A 94 3.87 -8.28 15.10
N ASP A 95 2.63 -7.82 14.89
CA ASP A 95 1.54 -7.88 15.86
C ASP A 95 1.84 -7.12 17.17
N PHE A 96 2.64 -6.05 17.07
CA PHE A 96 2.86 -5.13 18.17
C PHE A 96 1.81 -4.01 18.18
N ARG A 97 1.38 -3.64 19.38
CA ARG A 97 0.49 -2.49 19.60
C ARG A 97 1.21 -1.19 19.22
N ILE A 98 0.53 -0.34 18.48
CA ILE A 98 0.96 1.05 18.25
C ILE A 98 0.72 1.84 19.53
N VAL A 99 1.81 2.30 20.15
CA VAL A 99 1.79 3.04 21.42
C VAL A 99 2.15 4.52 21.27
N ASP A 100 2.66 4.91 20.11
CA ASP A 100 2.95 6.31 19.79
C ASP A 100 1.74 6.93 19.09
N TYR A 101 0.87 7.55 19.88
CA TYR A 101 -0.31 8.27 19.39
C TYR A 101 -0.68 9.41 20.34
N ARG A 102 -1.52 10.32 19.86
CA ARG A 102 -2.04 11.43 20.67
C ARG A 102 -3.50 11.69 20.34
N ASN A 103 -4.26 12.06 21.36
CA ASN A 103 -5.62 12.58 21.19
C ASN A 103 -5.57 14.05 20.79
N SER A 104 -6.62 14.51 20.08
CA SER A 104 -6.80 15.91 19.70
C SER A 104 -7.48 16.73 20.80
#